data_AF-A0A6A5YGL9-F1
#
_entry.id   AF-A0A6A5YGL9-F1
#
_cell.length_a   1.000
_cell.length_b   1.000
_cell.length_c   1.000
_cell.angle_alpha   90.00
_cell.angle_beta   90.00
_cell.angle_gamma   90.00
#
_symmetry.space_group_name_H-M   'P 1'
#
loop_
_entity.id
_entity.type
_entity.pdbx_description
1 polymer ?
#
loop_
_entity_poly.entity_id
_entity_poly.type
_entity_poly.pdbx_seq_one_letter_code
_entity_poly.pdbx_strand_id
1 'polypeptide(L)'
;MAVDLTLPESSSPAIDAYKDMPDDLLPFALFVHVRLSGDDELARVEEACNSQIGGTNTIQRVPGLDFSGQPLRAALAEHLNKLATRRFDPFYFVAVVDEDWKEVGLVIVTMDDGSDEDVCHIGQLRVPVEEVGLVLVNLQLANMDWSELEEQYEVPAGGHGDDDNDSDDDGSDSGGDEGGDQHRPDQTSPTAKHEDSMRTSHSWTDVSEYSDGASDKPPNVGYWIGLYAIPGIDFEAVMRALHPSWGPLVPFPELICRPEGRVPAESQAKAVVHAKRLHPLRCRNNLHLHRGMFLIIDRPSYEEDGILLVKADWDEKALESQKTMADVELAALGQAAETDTQRLPFSNATTITIFNEIKAGYRPWKHTHKTFLAYAGPQTRYPSVYLAAVDKSFKRRKSGAERFLGRNVQFTLTADGDVVTETGTGFQTALDQHAGFVHEARFCATLCPEYFVYCDKELAAKDTNESVVLVKVDWEASWSMMECKAGDAYQELCDVVDGNKDWQHRS
;
A
#
# COMPACT_ATOMS: atom_id res chain seq x y z
N MET A 1 30.44 -25.86 -8.26
CA MET A 1 29.52 -26.89 -8.80
C MET A 1 28.13 -26.29 -8.75
N ALA A 2 27.33 -26.44 -9.80
CA ALA A 2 25.96 -25.91 -9.79
C ALA A 2 25.13 -26.59 -8.69
N VAL A 3 24.42 -25.79 -7.90
CA VAL A 3 23.49 -26.30 -6.88
C VAL A 3 22.28 -26.91 -7.59
N ASP A 4 21.86 -28.09 -7.14
CA ASP A 4 20.64 -28.73 -7.62
C ASP A 4 19.42 -28.01 -7.01
N LEU A 5 18.70 -27.29 -7.86
CA LEU A 5 17.52 -26.47 -7.50
C LEU A 5 16.20 -27.23 -7.58
N THR A 6 16.22 -28.56 -7.71
CA THR A 6 14.99 -29.35 -7.76
C THR A 6 14.29 -29.38 -6.40
N LEU A 7 13.00 -29.05 -6.41
CA LEU A 7 12.09 -29.08 -5.26
C LEU A 7 10.93 -30.05 -5.56
N PRO A 8 10.27 -30.63 -4.54
CA PRO A 8 9.03 -31.37 -4.73
C PRO A 8 7.91 -30.43 -5.19
N GLU A 9 6.95 -30.94 -5.97
CA GLU A 9 5.83 -30.14 -6.51
C GLU A 9 4.88 -29.66 -5.41
N SER A 10 4.60 -30.50 -4.41
CA SER A 10 3.69 -30.18 -3.31
C SER A 10 4.40 -30.04 -1.98
N SER A 11 3.86 -29.17 -1.13
CA SER A 11 4.38 -28.89 0.19
C SER A 11 3.92 -29.93 1.24
N SER A 12 4.51 -29.86 2.42
CA SER A 12 4.18 -30.77 3.53
C SER A 12 2.81 -30.40 4.12
N PRO A 13 1.95 -31.36 4.51
CA PRO A 13 0.73 -31.07 5.28
C PRO A 13 0.97 -30.32 6.59
N ALA A 14 2.23 -30.27 7.05
CA ALA A 14 2.62 -29.45 8.19
C ALA A 14 2.45 -27.94 7.94
N ILE A 15 2.53 -27.48 6.68
CA ILE A 15 2.35 -26.08 6.28
C ILE A 15 0.89 -25.64 6.43
N ASP A 16 -0.07 -26.53 6.18
CA ASP A 16 -1.50 -26.23 6.31
C ASP A 16 -1.87 -25.74 7.73
N ALA A 17 -1.17 -26.24 8.75
CA ALA A 17 -1.37 -25.80 10.13
C ALA A 17 -1.04 -24.31 10.35
N TYR A 18 -0.23 -23.70 9.47
CA TYR A 18 0.18 -22.30 9.54
C TYR A 18 -0.73 -21.37 8.73
N LYS A 19 -1.57 -21.88 7.81
CA LYS A 19 -2.51 -21.07 6.99
C LYS A 19 -3.54 -20.30 7.83
N ASP A 20 -3.99 -20.92 8.93
CA ASP A 20 -4.97 -20.34 9.84
C ASP A 20 -4.33 -19.69 11.08
N MET A 21 -2.99 -19.64 11.16
CA MET A 21 -2.28 -19.00 12.25
C MET A 21 -2.12 -17.50 12.02
N PRO A 22 -2.07 -16.68 13.08
CA PRO A 22 -1.79 -15.26 12.95
C PRO A 22 -0.47 -14.96 12.25
N ASP A 23 -0.52 -13.96 11.39
CA ASP A 23 0.63 -13.33 10.73
C ASP A 23 1.50 -12.58 11.76
N ASP A 24 2.30 -13.34 12.49
CA ASP A 24 3.48 -12.77 13.13
C ASP A 24 4.44 -12.38 12.00
N LEU A 25 4.84 -11.11 11.90
CA LEU A 25 5.82 -10.63 10.92
C LEU A 25 7.22 -11.15 11.27
N LEU A 26 7.41 -12.45 11.03
CA LEU A 26 8.64 -13.17 11.34
C LEU A 26 9.70 -12.86 10.28
N PRO A 27 10.98 -12.85 10.66
CA PRO A 27 12.07 -12.73 9.70
C PRO A 27 12.13 -13.95 8.78
N PHE A 28 12.67 -13.79 7.59
CA PHE A 28 12.87 -14.88 6.64
C PHE A 28 14.24 -15.53 6.85
N ALA A 29 14.29 -16.85 6.72
CA ALA A 29 15.52 -17.61 6.84
C ALA A 29 16.39 -17.44 5.58
N LEU A 30 17.69 -17.18 5.76
CA LEU A 30 18.69 -17.21 4.70
C LEU A 30 19.56 -18.48 4.81
N PHE A 31 19.53 -19.29 3.76
CA PHE A 31 20.34 -20.49 3.60
C PHE A 31 21.44 -20.30 2.54
N VAL A 32 22.59 -20.94 2.73
CA VAL A 32 23.77 -20.77 1.85
C VAL A 32 24.20 -22.12 1.30
N HIS A 33 24.10 -22.29 -0.02
CA HIS A 33 24.41 -23.54 -0.74
C HIS A 33 25.75 -23.51 -1.48
N VAL A 34 26.42 -22.36 -1.50
CA VAL A 34 27.71 -22.14 -2.15
C VAL A 34 28.75 -21.69 -1.14
N ARG A 35 30.02 -21.94 -1.47
CA ARG A 35 31.11 -21.58 -0.57
C ARG A 35 31.45 -20.10 -0.73
N LEU A 36 30.91 -19.27 0.15
CA LEU A 36 31.31 -17.87 0.24
C LEU A 36 32.73 -17.73 0.84
N SER A 37 33.41 -16.64 0.53
CA SER A 37 34.82 -16.37 0.88
C SER A 37 35.08 -16.15 2.38
N GLY A 38 34.05 -16.27 3.23
CA GLY A 38 34.09 -16.13 4.68
C GLY A 38 32.84 -15.47 5.26
N ASP A 39 32.81 -15.28 6.58
CA ASP A 39 31.69 -14.67 7.31
C ASP A 39 31.39 -13.23 6.86
N ASP A 40 32.42 -12.49 6.42
CA ASP A 40 32.29 -11.11 5.90
C ASP A 40 31.50 -11.06 4.59
N GLU A 41 31.51 -12.13 3.80
CA GLU A 41 30.71 -12.18 2.57
C GLU A 41 29.25 -12.52 2.86
N LEU A 42 29.00 -13.42 3.80
CA LEU A 42 27.65 -13.71 4.26
C LEU A 42 26.98 -12.48 4.88
N ALA A 43 27.71 -11.72 5.71
CA ALA A 43 27.21 -10.47 6.27
C ALA A 43 26.84 -9.45 5.18
N ARG A 44 27.59 -9.41 4.07
CA ARG A 44 27.29 -8.55 2.92
C ARG A 44 26.05 -9.00 2.14
N VAL A 45 25.79 -10.31 2.05
CA VAL A 45 24.53 -10.83 1.48
C VAL A 45 23.36 -10.39 2.35
N GLU A 46 23.45 -10.58 3.67
CA GLU A 46 22.40 -10.15 4.61
C GLU A 46 22.14 -8.64 4.52
N GLU A 47 23.20 -7.84 4.50
CA GLU A 47 23.09 -6.38 4.36
C GLU A 47 22.44 -5.98 3.03
N ALA A 48 22.83 -6.60 1.92
CA ALA A 48 22.26 -6.34 0.61
C ALA A 48 20.76 -6.69 0.56
N CYS A 49 20.38 -7.86 1.06
CA CYS A 49 18.98 -8.30 1.14
C CYS A 49 18.10 -7.33 1.94
N ASN A 50 18.65 -6.71 3.00
CA ASN A 50 17.90 -5.79 3.86
C ASN A 50 18.06 -4.31 3.47
N SER A 51 18.83 -4.01 2.42
CA SER A 51 19.23 -2.63 2.08
C SER A 51 18.05 -1.70 1.76
N GLN A 52 16.97 -2.23 1.18
CA GLN A 52 15.77 -1.48 0.81
C GLN A 52 14.69 -1.45 1.91
N ILE A 53 14.88 -2.13 3.04
CA ILE A 53 13.86 -2.28 4.10
C ILE A 53 14.13 -1.40 5.34
N GLY A 54 15.04 -0.41 5.26
CA GLY A 54 15.15 0.62 6.29
C GLY A 54 15.66 0.15 7.67
N GLY A 55 16.53 -0.87 7.73
CA GLY A 55 17.26 -1.24 8.95
C GLY A 55 16.58 -2.30 9.85
N THR A 56 15.52 -2.95 9.39
CA THR A 56 15.00 -4.16 10.03
C THR A 56 15.81 -5.38 9.60
N ASN A 57 16.16 -6.27 10.54
CA ASN A 57 16.77 -7.57 10.24
C ASN A 57 15.71 -8.55 9.72
N THR A 58 15.12 -8.24 8.57
CA THR A 58 14.02 -9.00 7.98
C THR A 58 14.52 -10.30 7.38
N ILE A 59 15.66 -10.28 6.68
CA ILE A 59 16.36 -11.49 6.22
C ILE A 59 17.46 -11.83 7.22
N GLN A 60 17.46 -13.05 7.75
CA GLN A 60 18.39 -13.50 8.78
C GLN A 60 18.97 -14.88 8.45
N ARG A 61 20.29 -15.04 8.54
CA ARG A 61 20.94 -16.35 8.47
C ARG A 61 20.48 -17.27 9.58
N VAL A 62 20.43 -18.55 9.26
CA VAL A 62 20.20 -19.60 10.25
C VAL A 62 21.54 -19.97 10.90
N PRO A 63 21.76 -19.68 12.20
CA PRO A 63 23.08 -19.88 12.82
C PRO A 63 23.50 -21.35 12.85
N GLY A 64 24.75 -21.62 12.48
CA GLY A 64 25.39 -22.94 12.63
C GLY A 64 25.04 -23.96 11.53
N LEU A 65 24.42 -23.52 10.43
CA LEU A 65 24.11 -24.37 9.28
C LEU A 65 24.90 -23.96 8.04
N ASP A 66 25.50 -24.93 7.37
CA ASP A 66 26.19 -24.78 6.09
C ASP A 66 25.63 -25.83 5.11
N PHE A 67 25.02 -25.35 4.03
CA PHE A 67 24.46 -26.18 2.97
C PHE A 67 25.35 -26.23 1.73
N SER A 68 26.62 -25.80 1.84
CA SER A 68 27.58 -25.80 0.74
C SER A 68 27.64 -27.15 0.02
N GLY A 69 27.30 -27.15 -1.27
CA GLY A 69 27.28 -28.34 -2.12
C GLY A 69 26.09 -29.28 -1.91
N GLN A 70 25.13 -28.92 -1.03
CA GLN A 70 23.88 -29.65 -0.85
C GLN A 70 22.79 -29.12 -1.80
N PRO A 71 21.83 -29.96 -2.22
CA PRO A 71 20.70 -29.53 -3.04
C PRO A 71 19.75 -28.61 -2.27
N LEU A 72 18.98 -27.78 -2.97
CA LEU A 72 18.03 -26.84 -2.36
C LEU A 72 16.98 -27.53 -1.48
N ARG A 73 16.54 -28.73 -1.86
CA ARG A 73 15.63 -29.56 -1.03
C ARG A 73 16.15 -29.85 0.39
N ALA A 74 17.45 -29.76 0.64
CA ALA A 74 18.01 -29.92 1.98
C ALA A 74 17.68 -28.72 2.88
N ALA A 75 17.70 -27.49 2.35
CA ALA A 75 17.27 -26.30 3.07
C ALA A 75 15.76 -26.30 3.31
N LEU A 76 14.96 -26.73 2.32
CA LEU A 76 13.52 -26.93 2.50
C LEU A 76 13.21 -27.87 3.67
N ALA A 77 13.85 -29.05 3.71
CA ALA A 77 13.64 -30.02 4.79
C ALA A 77 14.01 -29.44 6.16
N GLU A 78 15.09 -28.68 6.25
CA GLU A 78 15.50 -28.04 7.50
C GLU A 78 14.55 -26.91 7.92
N HIS A 79 14.09 -26.11 6.96
CA HIS A 79 13.10 -25.07 7.21
C HIS A 79 11.81 -25.66 7.80
N LEU A 80 11.30 -26.73 7.17
CA LEU A 80 10.15 -27.50 7.67
C LEU A 80 10.37 -28.04 9.10
N ASN A 81 11.56 -28.56 9.41
CA ASN A 81 11.91 -29.04 10.75
C ASN A 81 11.92 -27.92 11.80
N LYS A 82 12.17 -26.68 11.40
CA LYS A 82 12.25 -25.52 12.29
C LYS A 82 10.94 -24.75 12.43
N LEU A 83 9.89 -25.07 11.68
CA LEU A 83 8.60 -24.36 11.76
C LEU A 83 8.05 -24.26 13.19
N ALA A 84 8.17 -25.34 13.96
CA ALA A 84 7.72 -25.39 15.36
C ALA A 84 8.43 -24.38 16.29
N THR A 85 9.61 -23.87 15.90
CA THR A 85 10.34 -22.85 16.67
C THR A 85 9.77 -21.45 16.49
N ARG A 86 8.93 -21.23 15.46
CA ARG A 86 8.36 -19.92 15.08
C ARG A 86 9.39 -18.78 15.05
N ARG A 87 10.63 -19.11 14.69
CA ARG A 87 11.72 -18.14 14.58
C ARG A 87 11.73 -17.43 13.24
N PHE A 88 11.28 -18.12 12.20
CA PHE A 88 11.28 -17.63 10.83
C PHE A 88 9.89 -17.77 10.23
N ASP A 89 9.63 -16.97 9.19
CA ASP A 89 8.42 -17.06 8.38
C ASP A 89 8.20 -18.51 7.91
N PRO A 90 6.97 -19.04 8.03
CA PRO A 90 6.69 -20.44 7.71
C PRO A 90 6.43 -20.70 6.23
N PHE A 91 6.19 -19.66 5.41
CA PHE A 91 5.81 -19.78 4.01
C PHE A 91 6.92 -19.41 3.05
N TYR A 92 7.93 -18.65 3.49
CA TYR A 92 9.00 -18.18 2.62
C TYR A 92 10.41 -18.30 3.24
N PHE A 93 11.39 -18.68 2.41
CA PHE A 93 12.81 -18.54 2.74
C PHE A 93 13.66 -18.16 1.52
N VAL A 94 14.90 -17.76 1.78
CA VAL A 94 15.87 -17.32 0.77
C VAL A 94 17.08 -18.25 0.73
N ALA A 95 17.60 -18.53 -0.46
CA ALA A 95 18.79 -19.33 -0.68
C ALA A 95 19.83 -18.63 -1.57
N VAL A 96 21.08 -18.62 -1.10
CA VAL A 96 22.26 -18.27 -1.90
C VAL A 96 22.75 -19.52 -2.62
N VAL A 97 22.54 -19.56 -3.94
CA VAL A 97 22.83 -20.76 -4.76
C VAL A 97 23.93 -20.55 -5.79
N ASP A 98 24.47 -19.33 -5.88
CA ASP A 98 25.56 -18.95 -6.78
C ASP A 98 26.58 -18.06 -6.05
N GLU A 99 27.87 -18.24 -6.35
CA GLU A 99 28.95 -17.42 -5.78
C GLU A 99 28.90 -15.98 -6.32
N ASP A 100 28.38 -15.80 -7.55
CA ASP A 100 28.17 -14.49 -8.20
C ASP A 100 26.80 -13.89 -7.86
N TRP A 101 26.34 -14.07 -6.62
CA TRP A 101 25.01 -13.67 -6.12
C TRP A 101 24.63 -12.20 -6.35
N LYS A 102 25.62 -11.30 -6.55
CA LYS A 102 25.37 -9.89 -6.86
C LYS A 102 24.81 -9.67 -8.25
N GLU A 103 25.29 -10.45 -9.22
CA GLU A 103 24.91 -10.30 -10.63
C GLU A 103 23.72 -11.20 -10.95
N VAL A 104 23.69 -12.42 -10.36
CA VAL A 104 22.67 -13.43 -10.67
C VAL A 104 21.53 -13.42 -9.65
N GLY A 105 21.62 -12.66 -8.57
CA GLY A 105 20.59 -12.60 -7.53
C GLY A 105 20.48 -13.88 -6.68
N LEU A 106 19.45 -13.92 -5.84
CA LEU A 106 19.16 -15.01 -4.91
C LEU A 106 17.87 -15.75 -5.29
N VAL A 107 17.69 -16.95 -4.76
CA VAL A 107 16.46 -17.73 -4.95
C VAL A 107 15.54 -17.56 -3.74
N ILE A 108 14.31 -17.12 -3.98
CA ILE A 108 13.20 -17.16 -3.02
C ILE A 108 12.44 -18.47 -3.23
N VAL A 109 12.06 -19.13 -2.15
CA VAL A 109 11.24 -20.34 -2.16
C VAL A 109 9.95 -20.07 -1.39
N THR A 110 8.81 -20.39 -2.01
CA THR A 110 7.50 -20.41 -1.33
C THR A 110 7.09 -21.85 -1.02
N MET A 111 6.42 -22.06 0.12
CA MET A 111 5.78 -23.32 0.50
C MET A 111 4.28 -23.33 0.24
N ASP A 112 3.72 -22.20 -0.18
CA ASP A 112 2.33 -22.01 -0.57
C ASP A 112 2.27 -20.86 -1.58
N ASP A 113 2.02 -21.16 -2.84
CA ASP A 113 1.90 -20.17 -3.91
C ASP A 113 0.60 -19.34 -3.83
N GLY A 114 -0.24 -19.60 -2.83
CA GLY A 114 -1.50 -18.89 -2.64
C GLY A 114 -2.58 -19.29 -3.66
N SER A 115 -2.40 -20.39 -4.38
CA SER A 115 -3.45 -20.93 -5.24
C SER A 115 -4.68 -21.35 -4.42
N ASP A 116 -5.87 -21.16 -5.00
CA ASP A 116 -7.16 -21.60 -4.42
C ASP A 116 -7.32 -23.14 -4.37
N GLU A 117 -6.25 -23.90 -4.62
CA GLU A 117 -6.25 -25.35 -4.63
C GLU A 117 -6.12 -25.94 -3.22
N ASP A 118 -6.71 -27.11 -2.99
CA ASP A 118 -6.67 -27.81 -1.69
C ASP A 118 -5.24 -28.30 -1.31
N VAL A 119 -4.23 -28.04 -2.14
CA VAL A 119 -2.84 -28.49 -1.98
C VAL A 119 -1.90 -27.30 -2.12
N CYS A 120 -1.08 -27.05 -1.11
CA CYS A 120 0.00 -26.07 -1.18
C CYS A 120 1.05 -26.48 -2.22
N HIS A 121 1.35 -25.61 -3.18
CA HIS A 121 2.43 -25.82 -4.14
C HIS A 121 3.73 -25.13 -3.71
N ILE A 122 4.86 -25.77 -4.02
CA ILE A 122 6.18 -25.19 -3.77
C ILE A 122 6.66 -24.50 -5.06
N GLY A 123 6.87 -23.20 -4.96
CA GLY A 123 7.44 -22.37 -6.02
C GLY A 123 8.85 -21.90 -5.68
N GLN A 124 9.60 -21.53 -6.71
CA GLN A 124 10.86 -20.81 -6.53
C GLN A 124 11.08 -19.80 -7.65
N LEU A 125 11.68 -18.67 -7.29
CA LEU A 125 11.97 -17.60 -8.24
C LEU A 125 13.29 -16.94 -7.89
N ARG A 126 13.98 -16.41 -8.91
CA ARG A 126 15.25 -15.72 -8.74
C ARG A 126 15.04 -14.22 -8.80
N VAL A 127 15.55 -13.50 -7.78
CA VAL A 127 15.32 -12.06 -7.58
C VAL A 127 16.66 -11.35 -7.33
N PRO A 128 16.87 -10.13 -7.86
CA PRO A 128 18.03 -9.30 -7.52
C PRO A 128 18.20 -9.14 -6.01
N VAL A 129 19.43 -9.26 -5.51
CA VAL A 129 19.69 -9.38 -4.06
C VAL A 129 19.16 -8.19 -3.26
N GLU A 130 19.25 -6.98 -3.80
CA GLU A 130 18.77 -5.75 -3.17
C GLU A 130 17.24 -5.67 -3.06
N GLU A 131 16.50 -6.41 -3.90
CA GLU A 131 15.03 -6.39 -3.95
C GLU A 131 14.39 -7.50 -3.09
N VAL A 132 15.14 -8.57 -2.78
CA VAL A 132 14.67 -9.76 -2.04
C VAL A 132 13.88 -9.39 -0.79
N GLY A 133 14.44 -8.48 0.01
CA GLY A 133 13.82 -8.03 1.25
C GLY A 133 12.47 -7.34 1.06
N LEU A 134 12.41 -6.40 0.11
CA LEU A 134 11.20 -5.64 -0.19
C LEU A 134 10.10 -6.54 -0.75
N VAL A 135 10.47 -7.44 -1.66
CA VAL A 135 9.56 -8.44 -2.26
C VAL A 135 8.94 -9.32 -1.16
N LEU A 136 9.76 -9.88 -0.28
CA LEU A 136 9.27 -10.78 0.77
C LEU A 136 8.38 -10.07 1.79
N VAL A 137 8.67 -8.81 2.13
CA VAL A 137 7.78 -8.01 3.00
C VAL A 137 6.44 -7.77 2.30
N ASN A 138 6.42 -7.49 1.00
CA ASN A 138 5.17 -7.29 0.27
C ASN A 138 4.35 -8.58 0.18
N LEU A 139 5.00 -9.74 -0.02
CA LEU A 139 4.33 -11.05 0.04
C LEU A 139 3.74 -11.32 1.44
N GLN A 140 4.52 -11.11 2.50
CA GLN A 140 4.08 -11.34 3.89
C GLN A 140 2.96 -10.38 4.33
N LEU A 141 2.91 -9.16 3.77
CA LEU A 141 1.85 -8.20 4.02
C LEU A 141 0.65 -8.32 3.05
N ALA A 142 0.69 -9.30 2.13
CA ALA A 142 -0.30 -9.48 1.07
C ALA A 142 -0.53 -8.20 0.23
N ASN A 143 0.51 -7.38 0.05
CA ASN A 143 0.52 -6.27 -0.90
C ASN A 143 0.75 -6.74 -2.35
N MET A 144 1.30 -7.94 -2.49
CA MET A 144 1.62 -8.62 -3.74
C MET A 144 1.38 -10.12 -3.50
N ASP A 145 0.91 -10.85 -4.50
CA ASP A 145 0.83 -12.32 -4.45
C ASP A 145 1.96 -13.01 -5.23
N TRP A 146 2.07 -14.34 -5.10
CA TRP A 146 3.15 -15.08 -5.74
C TRP A 146 3.07 -15.04 -7.28
N SER A 147 1.86 -15.03 -7.85
CA SER A 147 1.66 -15.00 -9.29
C SER A 147 2.10 -13.66 -9.91
N GLU A 148 1.77 -12.55 -9.25
CA GLU A 148 2.25 -11.22 -9.64
C GLU A 148 3.78 -11.14 -9.61
N LEU A 149 4.40 -11.82 -8.64
CA LEU A 149 5.85 -11.88 -8.53
C LEU A 149 6.47 -12.70 -9.66
N GLU A 150 5.90 -13.85 -10.01
CA GLU A 150 6.37 -14.66 -11.15
C GLU A 150 6.30 -13.88 -12.47
N GLU A 151 5.20 -13.16 -12.73
CA GLU A 151 5.06 -12.29 -13.91
C GLU A 151 6.15 -11.20 -13.97
N GLN A 152 6.56 -10.66 -12.82
CA GLN A 152 7.54 -9.59 -12.75
C GLN A 152 8.98 -10.06 -13.07
N TYR A 153 9.34 -11.29 -12.68
CA TYR A 153 10.71 -11.81 -12.82
C TYR A 153 10.81 -13.02 -13.75
N GLU A 154 9.79 -13.30 -14.56
CA GLU A 154 9.85 -14.31 -15.60
C GLU A 154 11.06 -14.06 -16.52
N VAL A 155 12.03 -14.97 -16.44
CA VAL A 155 13.14 -15.06 -17.41
C VAL A 155 12.57 -15.73 -18.65
N PRO A 156 12.73 -15.16 -19.87
CA PRO A 156 12.33 -15.83 -21.09
C PRO A 156 13.08 -17.15 -21.20
N ALA A 157 12.36 -18.26 -21.09
CA ALA A 157 12.91 -19.59 -21.30
C ALA A 157 13.52 -19.64 -22.71
N GLY A 158 14.81 -19.93 -22.78
CA GLY A 158 15.56 -19.92 -24.03
C GLY A 158 14.91 -20.79 -25.11
N GLY A 159 14.77 -20.20 -26.30
CA GLY A 159 14.96 -20.86 -27.60
C GLY A 159 14.16 -22.13 -27.86
N HIS A 160 12.92 -21.97 -28.31
CA HIS A 160 12.44 -22.72 -29.46
C HIS A 160 12.02 -21.72 -30.53
N GLY A 161 12.85 -21.60 -31.56
CA GLY A 161 12.43 -21.03 -32.82
C GLY A 161 11.39 -21.96 -33.42
N ASP A 162 10.23 -21.40 -33.74
CA ASP A 162 9.56 -21.74 -34.97
C ASP A 162 9.30 -20.42 -35.68
N ASP A 163 10.13 -20.23 -36.71
CA ASP A 163 9.79 -19.44 -37.88
C ASP A 163 8.39 -19.87 -38.34
N ASP A 164 7.46 -18.92 -38.45
CA ASP A 164 6.58 -18.91 -39.59
C ASP A 164 6.24 -17.45 -39.94
N ASN A 165 6.94 -17.02 -40.99
CA ASN A 165 6.45 -16.13 -42.03
C ASN A 165 4.92 -15.99 -42.03
N ASP A 166 4.44 -14.77 -41.97
CA ASP A 166 3.67 -14.30 -43.11
C ASP A 166 3.90 -12.81 -43.34
N SER A 167 4.53 -12.59 -44.48
CA SER A 167 4.54 -11.38 -45.29
C SER A 167 3.18 -10.71 -45.31
N ASP A 168 3.15 -9.38 -45.25
CA ASP A 168 2.58 -8.63 -46.36
C ASP A 168 3.17 -7.21 -46.41
N ASP A 169 3.94 -7.07 -47.48
CA ASP A 169 4.26 -5.92 -48.30
C ASP A 169 3.08 -4.94 -48.44
N ASP A 170 3.35 -3.64 -48.32
CA ASP A 170 3.03 -2.69 -49.39
C ASP A 170 3.51 -1.29 -48.99
N GLY A 171 4.59 -0.87 -49.66
CA GLY A 171 5.20 0.43 -49.46
C GLY A 171 4.38 1.61 -49.99
N SER A 172 4.88 2.81 -49.73
CA SER A 172 5.13 3.75 -50.81
C SER A 172 6.09 4.85 -50.39
N ASP A 173 7.09 4.96 -51.26
CA ASP A 173 8.13 5.95 -51.42
C ASP A 173 7.58 7.36 -51.65
N SER A 174 8.23 8.36 -51.07
CA SER A 174 8.35 9.71 -51.63
C SER A 174 9.52 10.43 -50.97
N GLY A 175 10.66 10.41 -51.66
CA GLY A 175 11.71 11.43 -51.53
C GLY A 175 11.12 12.85 -51.68
N GLY A 176 11.76 13.92 -51.24
CA GLY A 176 13.14 14.22 -50.98
C GLY A 176 13.27 15.70 -51.32
N ASP A 177 13.97 16.51 -50.53
CA ASP A 177 14.63 17.69 -51.09
C ASP A 177 15.74 18.18 -50.18
N GLU A 178 16.80 18.60 -50.85
CA GLU A 178 18.10 19.01 -50.33
C GLU A 178 18.10 20.49 -49.96
N GLY A 179 19.06 20.87 -49.10
CA GLY A 179 19.73 22.16 -49.26
C GLY A 179 19.83 23.01 -47.98
N GLY A 180 21.06 23.40 -47.63
CA GLY A 180 21.26 24.63 -46.87
C GLY A 180 22.40 24.63 -45.85
N ASP A 181 23.61 24.53 -46.38
CA ASP A 181 24.93 24.72 -45.79
C ASP A 181 25.14 26.03 -44.93
N GLN A 182 26.22 26.00 -44.12
CA GLN A 182 27.04 27.12 -43.56
C GLN A 182 26.56 27.89 -42.31
N HIS A 183 27.20 27.69 -41.15
CA HIS A 183 28.40 28.44 -40.71
C HIS A 183 28.74 28.23 -39.20
N ARG A 184 29.98 27.78 -38.93
CA ARG A 184 30.74 27.83 -37.65
C ARG A 184 31.21 29.28 -37.36
N PRO A 185 31.70 29.69 -36.15
CA PRO A 185 32.73 29.00 -35.33
C PRO A 185 32.48 29.00 -33.80
N ASP A 186 32.85 27.97 -33.03
CA ASP A 186 34.18 27.71 -32.43
C ASP A 186 34.82 28.91 -31.70
N GLN A 187 34.72 28.94 -30.37
CA GLN A 187 35.69 29.59 -29.49
C GLN A 187 35.95 28.72 -28.24
N THR A 188 37.23 28.40 -28.09
CA THR A 188 37.90 27.68 -27.01
C THR A 188 38.08 28.54 -25.75
N SER A 189 37.78 27.94 -24.58
CA SER A 189 38.48 27.90 -23.24
C SER A 189 39.33 29.09 -22.74
N PRO A 190 39.57 29.31 -21.40
CA PRO A 190 39.74 28.27 -20.37
C PRO A 190 39.36 28.59 -18.88
N THR A 191 39.24 27.51 -18.10
CA THR A 191 39.58 27.30 -16.67
C THR A 191 39.37 28.40 -15.61
N ALA A 192 38.59 28.07 -14.56
CA ALA A 192 39.01 28.26 -13.17
C ALA A 192 38.15 27.42 -12.22
N LYS A 193 38.83 26.70 -11.31
CA LYS A 193 38.27 25.94 -10.21
C LYS A 193 37.63 26.89 -9.20
N HIS A 194 36.41 26.57 -8.75
CA HIS A 194 35.96 26.97 -7.42
C HIS A 194 35.06 25.85 -6.88
N GLU A 195 35.69 24.99 -6.09
CA GLU A 195 35.01 24.31 -5.01
C GLU A 195 34.57 25.37 -3.98
N ASP A 196 33.52 25.01 -3.26
CA ASP A 196 33.00 25.62 -2.04
C ASP A 196 31.85 26.63 -2.19
N SER A 197 30.82 26.38 -1.35
CA SER A 197 29.67 27.24 -1.06
C SER A 197 28.54 27.33 -2.10
N MET A 198 27.53 26.45 -1.99
CA MET A 198 26.11 26.86 -2.08
C MET A 198 25.19 25.92 -1.29
N ARG A 199 24.99 26.25 0.00
CA ARG A 199 23.73 25.94 0.70
C ARG A 199 22.77 27.09 0.38
N THR A 200 22.27 27.14 -0.85
CA THR A 200 21.28 28.14 -1.25
C THR A 200 19.90 27.66 -0.83
N SER A 201 19.37 28.32 0.20
CA SER A 201 17.95 28.36 0.50
C SER A 201 17.21 28.84 -0.76
N HIS A 202 16.58 27.90 -1.47
CA HIS A 202 15.68 28.23 -2.57
C HIS A 202 14.36 28.69 -1.96
N SER A 203 14.10 29.99 -2.09
CA SER A 203 12.83 30.61 -1.69
C SER A 203 11.77 30.30 -2.76
N TRP A 204 10.94 29.29 -2.51
CA TRP A 204 9.89 28.76 -3.40
C TRP A 204 8.62 29.64 -3.46
N THR A 205 8.77 30.96 -3.56
CA THR A 205 7.61 31.88 -3.56
C THR A 205 6.97 32.10 -4.93
N ASP A 206 7.53 31.55 -6.02
CA ASP A 206 6.95 31.63 -7.37
C ASP A 206 7.07 30.28 -8.10
N VAL A 207 5.97 29.52 -8.19
CA VAL A 207 5.88 28.21 -8.86
C VAL A 207 5.24 28.39 -10.24
N SER A 208 5.82 29.26 -11.08
CA SER A 208 5.27 29.57 -12.40
C SER A 208 5.95 28.88 -13.58
N GLU A 209 7.20 28.42 -13.49
CA GLU A 209 7.87 27.78 -14.63
C GLU A 209 8.72 26.57 -14.20
N TYR A 210 8.50 25.43 -14.83
CA TYR A 210 9.29 24.21 -14.65
C TYR A 210 10.77 24.50 -14.99
N SER A 211 11.58 24.62 -13.94
CA SER A 211 13.03 24.43 -13.94
C SER A 211 13.42 23.39 -12.87
N ASP A 212 12.45 22.59 -12.43
CA ASP A 212 12.52 21.74 -11.23
C ASP A 212 13.37 20.46 -11.41
N GLY A 213 13.95 20.24 -12.59
CA GLY A 213 14.82 19.09 -12.85
C GLY A 213 14.10 17.75 -12.69
N ALA A 214 12.78 17.71 -12.89
CA ALA A 214 12.04 16.46 -12.86
C ALA A 214 12.63 15.48 -13.89
N SER A 215 12.92 14.26 -13.43
CA SER A 215 13.42 13.19 -14.28
C SER A 215 12.43 12.90 -15.40
N ASP A 216 12.91 12.76 -16.64
CA ASP A 216 12.11 12.25 -17.76
C ASP A 216 11.62 10.81 -17.51
N LYS A 217 12.25 10.12 -16.55
CA LYS A 217 11.86 8.76 -16.16
C LYS A 217 10.58 8.80 -15.31
N PRO A 218 9.61 7.92 -15.59
CA PRO A 218 8.45 7.77 -14.72
C PRO A 218 8.90 7.33 -13.33
N PRO A 219 8.13 7.65 -12.27
CA PRO A 219 8.36 7.06 -10.95
C PRO A 219 8.17 5.55 -10.98
N ASN A 220 8.64 4.88 -9.93
CA ASN A 220 8.48 3.42 -9.76
C ASN A 220 7.01 2.96 -9.83
N VAL A 221 6.06 3.81 -9.43
CA VAL A 221 4.62 3.52 -9.49
C VAL A 221 3.95 3.89 -10.83
N GLY A 222 4.73 4.37 -11.80
CA GLY A 222 4.28 4.76 -13.15
C GLY A 222 3.65 6.15 -13.26
N TYR A 223 3.34 6.82 -12.15
CA TYR A 223 2.82 8.19 -12.14
C TYR A 223 3.16 8.99 -10.88
N TRP A 224 3.15 10.31 -10.99
CA TRP A 224 3.21 11.25 -9.87
C TRP A 224 1.80 11.68 -9.45
N ILE A 225 1.60 11.90 -8.16
CA ILE A 225 0.36 12.45 -7.62
C ILE A 225 0.50 13.96 -7.48
N GLY A 226 -0.29 14.72 -8.23
CA GLY A 226 -0.29 16.18 -8.09
C GLY A 226 -0.79 16.62 -6.72
N LEU A 227 -0.06 17.54 -6.07
CA LEU A 227 -0.36 18.06 -4.75
C LEU A 227 -0.49 19.59 -4.81
N TYR A 228 -1.66 20.07 -4.40
CA TYR A 228 -1.97 21.49 -4.27
C TYR A 228 -2.10 21.85 -2.80
N ALA A 229 -1.74 23.08 -2.43
CA ALA A 229 -1.86 23.51 -1.04
C ALA A 229 -2.19 25.00 -0.91
N ILE A 230 -2.87 25.36 0.16
CA ILE A 230 -3.05 26.77 0.52
C ILE A 230 -1.70 27.45 0.84
N PRO A 231 -1.63 28.81 0.83
CA PRO A 231 -0.42 29.51 1.24
C PRO A 231 0.02 29.13 2.66
N GLY A 232 1.33 29.06 2.89
CA GLY A 232 1.91 28.75 4.21
C GLY A 232 2.20 27.27 4.48
N ILE A 233 1.70 26.35 3.65
CA ILE A 233 2.03 24.91 3.76
C ILE A 233 3.43 24.65 3.19
N ASP A 234 4.25 23.90 3.93
CA ASP A 234 5.53 23.38 3.44
C ASP A 234 5.28 22.11 2.61
N PHE A 235 5.44 22.22 1.29
CA PHE A 235 5.26 21.09 0.38
C PHE A 235 6.27 19.98 0.65
N GLU A 236 7.53 20.31 0.95
CA GLU A 236 8.57 19.30 1.13
C GLU A 236 8.26 18.45 2.37
N ALA A 237 7.91 19.10 3.48
CA ALA A 237 7.52 18.41 4.71
C ALA A 237 6.32 17.47 4.47
N VAL A 238 5.29 17.96 3.78
CA VAL A 238 4.10 17.16 3.45
C VAL A 238 4.43 15.98 2.55
N MET A 239 5.18 16.19 1.46
CA MET A 239 5.46 15.12 0.50
C MET A 239 6.35 14.04 1.10
N ARG A 240 7.31 14.42 1.95
CA ARG A 240 8.10 13.45 2.74
C ARG A 240 7.22 12.64 3.68
N ALA A 241 6.26 13.30 4.35
CA ALA A 241 5.31 12.63 5.24
C ALA A 241 4.31 11.72 4.51
N LEU A 242 4.03 11.96 3.23
CA LEU A 242 3.16 11.12 2.39
C LEU A 242 3.91 10.02 1.62
N HIS A 243 5.24 10.03 1.58
CA HIS A 243 5.97 9.10 0.73
C HIS A 243 6.21 7.74 1.43
N PRO A 244 5.78 6.60 0.86
CA PRO A 244 5.71 5.29 1.53
C PRO A 244 7.04 4.70 2.02
N SER A 245 8.18 5.29 1.68
CA SER A 245 9.49 4.81 2.13
C SER A 245 9.74 5.12 3.62
N TRP A 246 10.43 4.21 4.31
CA TRP A 246 10.81 4.32 5.71
C TRP A 246 12.12 5.11 5.94
N GLY A 247 12.52 5.96 4.97
CA GLY A 247 13.83 6.62 4.99
C GLY A 247 13.74 8.13 4.72
N PRO A 248 14.41 8.98 5.52
CA PRO A 248 14.51 10.43 5.24
C PRO A 248 15.36 10.77 4.00
N LEU A 249 15.88 9.75 3.31
CA LEU A 249 16.93 9.88 2.29
C LEU A 249 16.45 9.79 0.84
N VAL A 250 15.16 9.54 0.60
CA VAL A 250 14.65 9.54 -0.79
C VAL A 250 14.84 10.94 -1.39
N PRO A 251 15.59 11.07 -2.50
CA PRO A 251 15.75 12.34 -3.19
C PRO A 251 14.39 12.92 -3.56
N PHE A 252 14.25 14.23 -3.50
CA PHE A 252 13.00 14.92 -3.84
C PHE A 252 12.42 14.51 -5.22
N PRO A 253 13.24 14.29 -6.28
CA PRO A 253 12.73 13.82 -7.56
C PRO A 253 12.15 12.40 -7.56
N GLU A 254 12.24 11.66 -6.46
CA GLU A 254 11.73 10.29 -6.32
C GLU A 254 10.46 10.23 -5.46
N LEU A 255 10.02 11.36 -4.88
CA LEU A 255 8.82 11.42 -4.03
C LEU A 255 7.53 11.29 -4.85
N ILE A 256 6.66 10.36 -4.45
CA ILE A 256 5.41 10.01 -5.14
C ILE A 256 4.45 11.18 -5.39
N CYS A 257 4.51 12.23 -4.56
CA CYS A 257 3.73 13.46 -4.72
C CYS A 257 4.56 14.59 -5.34
N ARG A 258 3.91 15.48 -6.10
CA ARG A 258 4.55 16.64 -6.72
C ARG A 258 3.83 17.95 -6.41
N PRO A 259 4.54 19.04 -6.09
CA PRO A 259 3.89 20.32 -5.80
C PRO A 259 3.44 20.98 -7.11
N GLU A 260 2.14 21.10 -7.31
CA GLU A 260 1.57 21.56 -8.60
C GLU A 260 0.97 22.97 -8.55
N GLY A 261 0.85 23.55 -7.35
CA GLY A 261 0.51 24.97 -7.21
C GLY A 261 -0.17 25.32 -5.89
N ARG A 262 -0.31 26.63 -5.68
CA ARG A 262 -1.04 27.17 -4.54
C ARG A 262 -2.52 27.35 -4.89
N VAL A 263 -3.39 27.11 -3.91
CA VAL A 263 -4.84 27.30 -4.03
C VAL A 263 -5.36 28.30 -3.00
N PRO A 264 -6.51 28.97 -3.21
CA PRO A 264 -7.07 29.89 -2.24
C PRO A 264 -7.43 29.21 -0.91
N ALA A 265 -7.13 29.86 0.21
CA ALA A 265 -7.46 29.38 1.57
C ALA A 265 -8.91 29.70 2.02
N GLU A 266 -9.74 30.19 1.12
CA GLU A 266 -11.06 30.75 1.45
C GLU A 266 -12.12 29.67 1.74
N SER A 267 -12.10 28.57 0.98
CA SER A 267 -12.98 27.41 1.19
C SER A 267 -12.52 26.19 0.40
N GLN A 268 -12.93 25.00 0.83
CA GLN A 268 -12.70 23.75 0.11
C GLN A 268 -13.18 23.84 -1.35
N ALA A 269 -14.38 24.38 -1.60
CA ALA A 269 -14.95 24.51 -2.94
C ALA A 269 -14.09 25.41 -3.84
N LYS A 270 -13.59 26.54 -3.32
CA LYS A 270 -12.71 27.44 -4.08
C LYS A 270 -11.34 26.81 -4.32
N ALA A 271 -10.80 26.08 -3.36
CA ALA A 271 -9.55 25.34 -3.52
C ALA A 271 -9.67 24.29 -4.63
N VAL A 272 -10.74 23.48 -4.63
CA VAL A 272 -11.03 22.49 -5.67
C VAL A 272 -11.19 23.12 -7.04
N VAL A 273 -12.00 24.19 -7.16
CA VAL A 273 -12.20 24.91 -8.43
C VAL A 273 -10.87 25.45 -8.97
N HIS A 274 -10.01 25.98 -8.10
CA HIS A 274 -8.72 26.50 -8.51
C HIS A 274 -7.76 25.39 -8.96
N ALA A 275 -7.64 24.31 -8.18
CA ALA A 275 -6.79 23.17 -8.49
C ALA A 275 -7.21 22.51 -9.82
N LYS A 276 -8.50 22.23 -10.02
CA LYS A 276 -8.99 21.58 -11.24
C LYS A 276 -8.76 22.42 -12.50
N ARG A 277 -8.81 23.76 -12.39
CA ARG A 277 -8.47 24.67 -13.49
C ARG A 277 -6.98 24.61 -13.83
N LEU A 278 -6.11 24.41 -12.85
CA LEU A 278 -4.66 24.35 -13.06
C LEU A 278 -4.19 22.97 -13.55
N HIS A 279 -4.81 21.89 -13.08
CA HIS A 279 -4.28 20.54 -13.25
C HIS A 279 -4.06 20.10 -14.72
N PRO A 280 -4.97 20.36 -15.67
CA PRO A 280 -4.71 20.03 -17.08
C PRO A 280 -3.47 20.72 -17.65
N LEU A 281 -3.19 21.97 -17.25
CA LEU A 281 -1.98 22.67 -17.66
C LEU A 281 -0.72 22.02 -17.08
N ARG A 282 -0.82 21.50 -15.85
CA ARG A 282 0.27 20.77 -15.19
C ARG A 282 0.52 19.42 -15.84
N CYS A 283 -0.52 18.64 -16.12
CA CYS A 283 -0.42 17.38 -16.85
C CYS A 283 0.20 17.54 -18.25
N ARG A 284 -0.06 18.66 -18.95
CA ARG A 284 0.60 18.94 -20.23
C ARG A 284 2.12 19.06 -20.07
N ASN A 285 2.58 19.70 -19.00
CA ASN A 285 3.99 19.94 -18.75
C ASN A 285 4.70 18.73 -18.11
N ASN A 286 3.95 17.89 -17.39
CA ASN A 286 4.45 16.67 -16.76
C ASN A 286 3.53 15.50 -17.11
N LEU A 287 3.92 14.75 -18.14
CA LEU A 287 3.13 13.65 -18.72
C LEU A 287 2.95 12.47 -17.76
N HIS A 288 3.77 12.39 -16.71
CA HIS A 288 3.71 11.36 -15.69
C HIS A 288 2.79 11.74 -14.52
N LEU A 289 2.20 12.94 -14.48
CA LEU A 289 1.18 13.26 -13.48
C LEU A 289 -0.09 12.43 -13.68
N HIS A 290 -0.66 11.94 -12.59
CA HIS A 290 -1.93 11.24 -12.62
C HIS A 290 -3.03 12.18 -13.08
N ARG A 291 -3.58 11.90 -14.27
CA ARG A 291 -4.50 12.80 -14.97
C ARG A 291 -5.79 13.04 -14.21
N GLY A 292 -6.50 12.00 -13.79
CA GLY A 292 -7.85 12.15 -13.24
C GLY A 292 -7.93 12.40 -11.73
N MET A 293 -6.80 12.39 -11.01
CA MET A 293 -6.82 12.41 -9.53
C MET A 293 -5.62 13.14 -8.96
N PHE A 294 -5.87 13.97 -7.94
CA PHE A 294 -4.86 14.78 -7.28
C PHE A 294 -5.26 15.11 -5.84
N LEU A 295 -4.30 15.57 -5.04
CA LEU A 295 -4.45 15.89 -3.63
C LEU A 295 -4.49 17.41 -3.41
N ILE A 296 -5.29 17.86 -2.44
CA ILE A 296 -5.35 19.25 -1.99
C ILE A 296 -5.22 19.32 -0.47
N ILE A 297 -4.30 20.16 0.01
CA ILE A 297 -4.26 20.64 1.39
C ILE A 297 -5.00 21.98 1.45
N ASP A 298 -6.28 21.91 1.81
CA ASP A 298 -7.19 23.06 1.86
C ASP A 298 -7.26 23.71 3.26
N ARG A 299 -6.58 23.15 4.27
CA ARG A 299 -6.60 23.62 5.66
C ARG A 299 -5.19 23.63 6.28
N PRO A 300 -4.88 24.57 7.20
CA PRO A 300 -3.61 24.57 7.93
C PRO A 300 -3.44 23.38 8.86
N SER A 301 -4.53 22.92 9.47
CA SER A 301 -4.62 21.79 10.42
C SER A 301 -4.75 20.44 9.71
N TYR A 302 -4.09 20.26 8.55
CA TYR A 302 -4.26 19.07 7.70
C TYR A 302 -3.86 17.74 8.36
N GLU A 303 -3.00 17.77 9.37
CA GLU A 303 -2.65 16.57 10.14
C GLU A 303 -3.85 16.01 10.90
N GLU A 304 -4.71 16.90 11.43
CA GLU A 304 -5.94 16.54 12.14
C GLU A 304 -7.15 16.49 11.20
N ASP A 305 -7.27 17.46 10.30
CA ASP A 305 -8.39 17.54 9.36
C ASP A 305 -8.25 16.60 8.16
N GLY A 306 -7.10 15.96 7.99
CA GLY A 306 -6.79 15.19 6.79
C GLY A 306 -6.62 16.05 5.53
N ILE A 307 -6.44 15.36 4.41
CA ILE A 307 -6.23 15.97 3.09
C ILE A 307 -7.36 15.60 2.14
N LEU A 308 -7.56 16.38 1.08
CA LEU A 308 -8.62 16.15 0.11
C LEU A 308 -8.09 15.41 -1.11
N LEU A 309 -8.61 14.21 -1.37
CA LEU A 309 -8.48 13.53 -2.66
C LEU A 309 -9.58 14.04 -3.60
N VAL A 310 -9.18 14.48 -4.77
CA VAL A 310 -10.09 14.96 -5.82
C VAL A 310 -10.01 14.01 -7.01
N LYS A 311 -11.16 13.57 -7.51
CA LYS A 311 -11.32 12.92 -8.81
C LYS A 311 -11.99 13.90 -9.75
N ALA A 312 -11.33 14.20 -10.85
CA ALA A 312 -11.87 15.05 -11.90
C ALA A 312 -12.17 14.20 -13.13
N ASP A 313 -13.39 14.30 -13.64
CA ASP A 313 -13.83 13.65 -14.86
C ASP A 313 -13.76 14.65 -16.00
N TRP A 314 -12.80 14.44 -16.90
CA TRP A 314 -12.65 15.19 -18.12
C TRP A 314 -12.36 14.22 -19.27
N ASP A 315 -12.78 14.59 -20.47
CA ASP A 315 -12.70 13.73 -21.66
C ASP A 315 -11.25 13.29 -21.95
N GLU A 316 -10.97 11.99 -21.87
CA GLU A 316 -9.64 11.41 -22.13
C GLU A 316 -9.10 11.79 -23.52
N LYS A 317 -9.98 11.96 -24.52
CA LYS A 317 -9.61 12.41 -25.87
C LYS A 317 -9.16 13.86 -25.89
N ALA A 318 -9.66 14.68 -24.97
CA ALA A 318 -9.16 16.04 -24.77
C ALA A 318 -7.75 16.04 -24.15
N LEU A 319 -7.34 14.99 -23.44
CA LEU A 319 -5.96 14.85 -22.95
C LEU A 319 -4.98 14.38 -24.01
N GLU A 320 -5.42 13.57 -24.97
CA GLU A 320 -4.56 13.19 -26.10
C GLU A 320 -4.17 14.41 -26.96
N SER A 321 -5.07 15.39 -27.05
CA SER A 321 -4.87 16.66 -27.76
C SER A 321 -4.24 17.77 -26.90
N GLN A 322 -3.90 17.51 -25.64
CA GLN A 322 -3.35 18.52 -24.71
C GLN A 322 -2.10 19.23 -25.21
N LYS A 323 -1.24 18.54 -25.98
CA LYS A 323 0.01 19.12 -26.49
C LYS A 323 -0.22 20.31 -27.43
N THR A 324 -1.39 20.38 -28.07
CA THR A 324 -1.74 21.40 -29.06
C THR A 324 -2.75 22.42 -28.56
N MET A 325 -3.41 22.17 -27.42
CA MET A 325 -4.40 23.08 -26.85
C MET A 325 -3.75 24.32 -26.22
N ALA A 326 -4.40 25.47 -26.39
CA ALA A 326 -3.99 26.71 -25.74
C ALA A 326 -4.27 26.64 -24.23
N ASP A 327 -3.48 27.36 -23.42
CA ASP A 327 -3.62 27.40 -21.96
C ASP A 327 -5.03 27.77 -21.49
N VAL A 328 -5.69 28.68 -22.21
CA VAL A 328 -7.07 29.11 -21.92
C VAL A 328 -8.06 27.97 -22.14
N GLU A 329 -7.86 27.14 -23.17
CA GLU A 329 -8.72 25.99 -23.47
C GLU A 329 -8.53 24.88 -22.43
N LEU A 330 -7.29 24.62 -22.01
CA LEU A 330 -6.99 23.66 -20.94
C LEU A 330 -7.54 24.09 -19.59
N ALA A 331 -7.44 25.38 -19.28
CA ALA A 331 -8.04 25.94 -18.06
C ALA A 331 -9.56 25.80 -18.10
N ALA A 332 -10.18 26.05 -19.26
CA ALA A 332 -11.63 25.89 -19.45
C ALA A 332 -12.06 24.43 -19.34
N LEU A 333 -11.28 23.49 -19.88
CA LEU A 333 -11.50 22.05 -19.76
C LEU A 333 -11.55 21.63 -18.27
N GLY A 334 -10.51 21.98 -17.51
CA GLY A 334 -10.47 21.69 -16.08
C GLY A 334 -11.58 22.38 -15.29
N GLN A 335 -11.94 23.61 -15.67
CA GLN A 335 -13.04 24.34 -15.05
C GLN A 335 -14.41 23.66 -15.28
N ALA A 336 -14.63 23.10 -16.46
CA ALA A 336 -15.86 22.43 -16.86
C ALA A 336 -15.98 21.00 -16.30
N ALA A 337 -14.86 20.37 -15.95
CA ALA A 337 -14.82 19.02 -15.42
C ALA A 337 -15.70 18.84 -14.18
N GLU A 338 -16.48 17.76 -14.18
CA GLU A 338 -17.16 17.30 -12.98
C GLU A 338 -16.11 16.82 -11.99
N THR A 339 -16.31 17.16 -10.72
CA THR A 339 -15.37 16.79 -9.67
C THR A 339 -16.10 16.11 -8.55
N ASP A 340 -15.50 15.04 -8.05
CA ASP A 340 -15.87 14.47 -6.79
C ASP A 340 -14.70 14.53 -5.82
N THR A 341 -14.99 14.59 -4.52
CA THR A 341 -13.98 14.74 -3.47
C THR A 341 -14.22 13.79 -2.31
N GLN A 342 -13.14 13.24 -1.77
CA GLN A 342 -13.12 12.47 -0.54
C GLN A 342 -12.00 13.00 0.37
N ARG A 343 -12.28 13.12 1.67
CA ARG A 343 -11.26 13.50 2.65
C ARG A 343 -10.58 12.23 3.17
N LEU A 344 -9.25 12.23 3.16
CA LEU A 344 -8.40 11.12 3.59
C LEU A 344 -7.66 11.50 4.87
N PRO A 345 -7.35 10.53 5.75
CA PRO A 345 -6.42 10.77 6.85
C PRO A 345 -5.08 11.22 6.28
N PHE A 346 -4.37 12.11 6.97
CA PHE A 346 -2.98 12.44 6.66
C PHE A 346 -2.06 11.46 7.38
N SER A 347 -1.73 10.37 6.70
CA SER A 347 -0.87 9.32 7.21
C SER A 347 -0.17 8.68 6.01
N ASN A 348 1.15 8.58 6.07
CA ASN A 348 1.98 8.07 4.98
C ASN A 348 1.37 6.83 4.29
N ALA A 349 1.25 5.76 5.07
CA ALA A 349 0.74 4.49 4.57
C ALA A 349 -0.72 4.62 4.14
N THR A 350 -1.58 5.19 4.98
CA THR A 350 -3.01 5.17 4.74
C THR A 350 -3.42 6.01 3.53
N THR A 351 -2.89 7.22 3.35
CA THR A 351 -3.29 8.10 2.26
C THR A 351 -2.94 7.50 0.90
N ILE A 352 -1.70 7.05 0.73
CA ILE A 352 -1.20 6.54 -0.55
C ILE A 352 -1.80 5.17 -0.87
N THR A 353 -1.95 4.30 0.12
CA THR A 353 -2.66 3.02 -0.07
C THR A 353 -4.07 3.27 -0.59
N ILE A 354 -4.84 4.15 0.05
CA ILE A 354 -6.21 4.45 -0.39
C ILE A 354 -6.22 5.01 -1.82
N PHE A 355 -5.29 5.90 -2.16
CA PHE A 355 -5.17 6.42 -3.53
C PHE A 355 -4.97 5.28 -4.53
N ASN A 356 -4.00 4.40 -4.27
CA ASN A 356 -3.63 3.31 -5.18
C ASN A 356 -4.75 2.27 -5.31
N GLU A 357 -5.42 1.92 -4.21
CA GLU A 357 -6.57 1.00 -4.23
C GLU A 357 -7.73 1.56 -5.06
N ILE A 358 -8.02 2.86 -4.93
CA ILE A 358 -9.06 3.54 -5.72
C ILE A 358 -8.67 3.55 -7.21
N LYS A 359 -7.41 3.90 -7.50
CA LYS A 359 -6.87 3.93 -8.87
C LYS A 359 -6.96 2.57 -9.54
N ALA A 360 -6.62 1.50 -8.82
CA ALA A 360 -6.61 0.14 -9.33
C ALA A 360 -8.00 -0.53 -9.33
N GLY A 361 -9.03 0.11 -8.77
CA GLY A 361 -10.39 -0.44 -8.71
C GLY A 361 -10.58 -1.52 -7.64
N TYR A 362 -9.60 -1.68 -6.73
CA TYR A 362 -9.70 -2.51 -5.54
C TYR A 362 -10.57 -1.87 -4.47
N ARG A 363 -10.65 -0.53 -4.43
CA ARG A 363 -11.53 0.23 -3.54
C ARG A 363 -12.48 1.10 -4.34
N PRO A 364 -13.80 1.10 -4.06
CA PRO A 364 -14.71 2.01 -4.73
C PRO A 364 -14.51 3.43 -4.21
N TRP A 365 -14.70 4.42 -5.10
CA TRP A 365 -14.52 5.84 -4.80
C TRP A 365 -15.40 6.35 -3.67
N LYS A 366 -16.67 5.93 -3.64
CA LYS A 366 -17.61 6.24 -2.57
C LYS A 366 -18.43 5.01 -2.23
N HIS A 367 -18.71 4.88 -0.94
CA HIS A 367 -19.64 3.88 -0.44
C HIS A 367 -21.03 4.51 -0.32
N THR A 368 -22.06 3.73 -0.63
CA THR A 368 -23.46 4.14 -0.47
C THR A 368 -24.11 3.48 0.73
N HIS A 369 -23.45 2.49 1.33
CA HIS A 369 -23.91 1.78 2.52
C HIS A 369 -23.43 2.47 3.79
N LYS A 370 -24.22 2.35 4.86
CA LYS A 370 -23.82 2.78 6.19
C LYS A 370 -22.70 1.91 6.74
N THR A 371 -21.78 2.53 7.45
CA THR A 371 -20.66 1.85 8.11
C THR A 371 -20.81 2.03 9.62
N PHE A 372 -20.53 0.98 10.37
CA PHE A 372 -20.65 0.94 11.83
C PHE A 372 -19.32 0.54 12.47
N LEU A 373 -19.15 0.82 13.75
CA LEU A 373 -18.02 0.29 14.51
C LEU A 373 -18.40 -1.06 15.11
N ALA A 374 -17.43 -1.96 15.23
CA ALA A 374 -17.62 -3.23 15.90
C ALA A 374 -16.45 -3.52 16.85
N TYR A 375 -16.79 -3.75 18.11
CA TYR A 375 -15.87 -4.03 19.20
C TYR A 375 -15.94 -5.48 19.60
N ALA A 376 -14.81 -6.03 19.99
CA ALA A 376 -14.77 -7.33 20.64
C ALA A 376 -14.04 -7.27 21.98
N GLY A 377 -14.51 -8.09 22.92
CA GLY A 377 -13.91 -8.28 24.22
C GLY A 377 -12.49 -8.85 24.14
N PRO A 378 -11.78 -8.91 25.28
CA PRO A 378 -10.34 -9.24 25.36
C PRO A 378 -9.99 -10.63 24.84
N GLN A 379 -10.95 -11.55 24.85
CA GLN A 379 -10.73 -12.93 24.44
C GLN A 379 -10.66 -13.07 22.90
N THR A 380 -11.21 -12.10 22.17
CA THR A 380 -11.25 -12.16 20.71
C THR A 380 -9.94 -11.63 20.14
N ARG A 381 -9.15 -12.53 19.55
CA ARG A 381 -7.80 -12.18 19.09
C ARG A 381 -7.78 -11.35 17.82
N TYR A 382 -8.70 -11.60 16.87
CA TYR A 382 -8.65 -10.98 15.54
C TYR A 382 -9.95 -10.28 15.15
N PRO A 383 -9.88 -9.01 14.70
CA PRO A 383 -11.01 -8.30 14.12
C PRO A 383 -11.76 -9.09 13.05
N SER A 384 -11.04 -9.70 12.13
CA SER A 384 -11.60 -10.44 11.00
C SER A 384 -12.58 -11.55 11.41
N VAL A 385 -12.39 -12.19 12.57
CA VAL A 385 -13.20 -13.31 13.04
C VAL A 385 -14.59 -12.83 13.44
N TYR A 386 -14.69 -11.85 14.33
CA TYR A 386 -16.00 -11.36 14.77
C TYR A 386 -16.67 -10.49 13.70
N LEU A 387 -15.90 -9.78 12.88
CA LEU A 387 -16.43 -9.03 11.73
C LEU A 387 -17.11 -9.97 10.73
N ALA A 388 -16.54 -11.15 10.48
CA ALA A 388 -17.18 -12.18 9.64
C ALA A 388 -18.46 -12.75 10.28
N ALA A 389 -18.53 -12.81 11.62
CA ALA A 389 -19.75 -13.22 12.33
C ALA A 389 -20.86 -12.16 12.23
N VAL A 390 -20.54 -10.87 12.31
CA VAL A 390 -21.53 -9.78 12.24
C VAL A 390 -21.89 -9.34 10.82
N ASP A 391 -21.01 -9.61 9.84
CA ASP A 391 -21.24 -9.42 8.42
C ASP A 391 -20.75 -10.65 7.65
N LYS A 392 -21.68 -11.52 7.25
CA LYS A 392 -21.42 -12.77 6.53
C LYS A 392 -20.66 -12.58 5.21
N SER A 393 -20.63 -11.36 4.68
CA SER A 393 -19.93 -11.02 3.45
C SER A 393 -18.63 -10.27 3.71
N PHE A 394 -18.22 -10.06 4.96
CA PHE A 394 -17.01 -9.30 5.32
C PHE A 394 -15.78 -9.73 4.50
N LYS A 395 -15.45 -11.03 4.52
CA LYS A 395 -14.30 -11.59 3.78
C LYS A 395 -14.39 -11.48 2.25
N ARG A 396 -15.59 -11.27 1.70
CA ARG A 396 -15.83 -11.17 0.25
C ARG A 396 -15.92 -9.71 -0.22
N ARG A 397 -15.80 -8.76 0.71
CA ARG A 397 -15.85 -7.34 0.37
C ARG A 397 -14.47 -6.89 -0.09
N LYS A 398 -14.51 -6.03 -1.09
CA LYS A 398 -13.37 -5.22 -1.51
C LYS A 398 -12.95 -4.26 -0.40
N SER A 399 -11.69 -3.85 -0.40
CA SER A 399 -11.17 -2.81 0.50
C SER A 399 -12.04 -1.55 0.45
N GLY A 400 -12.34 -0.99 1.60
CA GLY A 400 -13.26 0.14 1.79
C GLY A 400 -14.74 -0.24 1.74
N ALA A 401 -15.11 -1.36 1.11
CA ALA A 401 -16.52 -1.76 1.02
C ALA A 401 -17.06 -2.43 2.29
N GLU A 402 -16.29 -2.42 3.39
CA GLU A 402 -16.65 -3.00 4.68
C GLU A 402 -17.84 -2.25 5.28
N ARG A 403 -18.70 -3.01 5.96
CA ARG A 403 -19.86 -2.49 6.70
C ARG A 403 -19.54 -2.22 8.16
N PHE A 404 -18.47 -2.83 8.65
CA PHE A 404 -18.00 -2.69 10.01
C PHE A 404 -16.51 -2.39 10.01
N LEU A 405 -16.11 -1.44 10.85
CA LEU A 405 -14.72 -1.18 11.19
C LEU A 405 -14.45 -1.82 12.55
N GLY A 406 -13.57 -2.81 12.59
CA GLY A 406 -13.29 -3.57 13.79
C GLY A 406 -12.19 -2.97 14.66
N ARG A 407 -12.41 -2.96 15.98
CA ARG A 407 -11.37 -2.77 16.99
C ARG A 407 -11.48 -3.81 18.10
N ASN A 408 -10.35 -4.40 18.48
CA ASN A 408 -10.26 -5.06 19.77
C ASN A 408 -10.22 -4.00 20.87
N VAL A 409 -10.98 -4.22 21.93
CA VAL A 409 -10.91 -3.37 23.13
C VAL A 409 -9.52 -3.54 23.73
N GLN A 410 -8.75 -2.44 23.80
CA GLN A 410 -7.40 -2.48 24.35
C GLN A 410 -7.46 -2.49 25.88
N PHE A 411 -6.75 -3.45 26.49
CA PHE A 411 -6.58 -3.54 27.94
C PHE A 411 -5.14 -3.23 28.30
N THR A 412 -4.93 -2.48 29.37
CA THR A 412 -3.60 -2.28 29.94
C THR A 412 -3.24 -3.51 30.77
N LEU A 413 -2.16 -4.20 30.41
CA LEU A 413 -1.57 -5.24 31.25
C LEU A 413 -0.82 -4.58 32.42
N THR A 414 -0.96 -5.12 33.62
CA THR A 414 -0.05 -4.79 34.74
C THR A 414 1.39 -5.17 34.35
N ALA A 415 2.36 -4.62 35.08
CA ALA A 415 3.75 -5.06 35.00
C ALA A 415 3.95 -6.56 35.28
N ASP A 416 3.01 -7.21 35.99
CA ASP A 416 3.04 -8.63 36.31
C ASP A 416 2.35 -9.50 35.24
N GLY A 417 1.84 -8.91 34.16
CA GLY A 417 1.13 -9.60 33.09
C GLY A 417 -0.34 -9.89 33.39
N ASP A 418 -0.83 -9.54 34.57
CA ASP A 418 -2.25 -9.58 34.91
C ASP A 418 -3.00 -8.47 34.18
N VAL A 419 -4.17 -8.76 33.62
CA VAL A 419 -5.03 -7.75 33.00
C VAL A 419 -5.52 -6.79 34.08
N VAL A 420 -5.11 -5.52 34.04
CA VAL A 420 -5.71 -4.48 34.89
C VAL A 420 -7.10 -4.22 34.35
N THR A 421 -8.10 -4.92 34.88
CA THR A 421 -9.47 -4.43 34.83
C THR A 421 -9.60 -3.34 35.87
N GLU A 422 -9.08 -2.14 35.57
CA GLU A 422 -9.45 -0.94 36.30
C GLU A 422 -10.92 -0.66 35.93
N THR A 423 -11.81 -1.38 36.61
CA THR A 423 -13.24 -1.10 36.83
C THR A 423 -14.29 -1.37 35.73
N GLY A 424 -13.97 -1.97 34.58
CA GLY A 424 -14.96 -2.25 33.52
C GLY A 424 -15.05 -3.70 33.05
N THR A 425 -16.27 -4.19 32.77
CA THR A 425 -16.46 -5.25 31.76
C THR A 425 -15.90 -4.73 30.42
N GLY A 426 -15.50 -5.60 29.49
CA GLY A 426 -14.98 -5.16 28.18
C GLY A 426 -15.91 -4.19 27.44
N PHE A 427 -17.20 -4.24 27.77
CA PHE A 427 -18.23 -3.30 27.31
C PHE A 427 -18.00 -1.86 27.75
N GLN A 428 -17.69 -1.61 29.03
CA GLN A 428 -17.46 -0.25 29.53
C GLN A 428 -16.23 0.37 28.86
N THR A 429 -15.17 -0.42 28.68
CA THR A 429 -13.98 0.04 27.95
C THR A 429 -14.29 0.34 26.49
N ALA A 430 -15.16 -0.44 25.83
CA ALA A 430 -15.63 -0.12 24.48
C ALA A 430 -16.38 1.22 24.43
N LEU A 431 -17.23 1.53 25.42
CA LEU A 431 -17.90 2.82 25.55
C LEU A 431 -16.91 3.96 25.75
N ASP A 432 -15.95 3.79 26.66
CA ASP A 432 -14.97 4.83 26.99
C ASP A 432 -14.05 5.15 25.81
N GLN A 433 -13.71 4.15 24.99
CA GLN A 433 -12.88 4.31 23.80
C GLN A 433 -13.66 4.76 22.55
N HIS A 434 -15.00 4.66 22.58
CA HIS A 434 -15.85 4.87 21.40
C HIS A 434 -15.63 6.23 20.74
N ALA A 435 -15.58 7.31 21.52
CA ALA A 435 -15.38 8.66 21.02
C ALA A 435 -14.03 8.82 20.30
N GLY A 436 -12.97 8.23 20.84
CA GLY A 436 -11.64 8.22 20.23
C GLY A 436 -11.65 7.50 18.88
N PHE A 437 -12.33 6.36 18.79
CA PHE A 437 -12.40 5.60 17.55
C PHE A 437 -13.32 6.22 16.50
N VAL A 438 -14.42 6.85 16.91
CA VAL A 438 -15.22 7.68 16.01
C VAL A 438 -14.36 8.81 15.44
N HIS A 439 -13.54 9.44 16.27
CA HIS A 439 -12.61 10.45 15.79
C HIS A 439 -11.62 9.84 14.79
N GLU A 440 -10.95 8.73 15.08
CA GLU A 440 -10.03 8.08 14.13
C GLU A 440 -10.72 7.69 12.80
N ALA A 441 -11.96 7.18 12.87
CA ALA A 441 -12.76 6.76 11.72
C ALA A 441 -13.51 7.90 11.02
N ARG A 442 -13.32 9.17 11.42
CA ARG A 442 -14.04 10.35 10.89
C ARG A 442 -13.94 10.55 9.37
N PHE A 443 -12.96 9.93 8.73
CA PHE A 443 -12.77 9.96 7.27
C PHE A 443 -13.64 8.96 6.51
N CYS A 444 -14.33 8.06 7.21
CA CYS A 444 -15.36 7.22 6.63
C CYS A 444 -16.67 8.02 6.54
N ALA A 445 -16.97 8.58 5.35
CA ALA A 445 -18.12 9.45 5.13
C ALA A 445 -19.48 8.79 5.43
N THR A 446 -19.53 7.46 5.46
CA THR A 446 -20.73 6.67 5.71
C THR A 446 -20.82 6.14 7.15
N LEU A 447 -19.87 6.51 8.02
CA LEU A 447 -19.89 6.11 9.42
C LEU A 447 -21.15 6.64 10.12
N CYS A 448 -21.84 5.76 10.83
CA CYS A 448 -22.91 6.09 11.77
C CYS A 448 -22.33 6.10 13.19
N PRO A 449 -21.83 7.26 13.66
CA PRO A 449 -21.04 7.32 14.88
C PRO A 449 -21.87 7.10 16.15
N GLU A 450 -23.21 7.16 16.08
CA GLU A 450 -24.09 6.92 17.22
C GLU A 450 -24.31 5.43 17.49
N TYR A 451 -23.85 4.53 16.61
CA TYR A 451 -24.16 3.11 16.66
C TYR A 451 -22.92 2.23 16.55
N PHE A 452 -22.85 1.20 17.38
CA PHE A 452 -21.83 0.17 17.25
C PHE A 452 -22.31 -1.21 17.70
N VAL A 453 -21.55 -2.24 17.34
CA VAL A 453 -21.75 -3.61 17.79
C VAL A 453 -20.68 -3.95 18.84
N TYR A 454 -21.06 -4.60 19.93
CA TYR A 454 -20.15 -5.17 20.91
C TYR A 454 -20.32 -6.68 20.99
N CYS A 455 -19.19 -7.39 20.88
CA CYS A 455 -19.09 -8.83 20.97
C CYS A 455 -18.39 -9.21 22.27
N ASP A 456 -19.16 -9.59 23.29
CA ASP A 456 -18.63 -9.89 24.63
C ASP A 456 -17.84 -11.20 24.69
N LYS A 457 -18.24 -12.15 23.85
CA LYS A 457 -17.63 -13.48 23.76
C LYS A 457 -16.81 -13.59 22.49
N GLU A 458 -15.88 -14.55 22.51
CA GLU A 458 -15.17 -14.97 21.32
C GLU A 458 -16.17 -15.59 20.35
N LEU A 459 -16.53 -14.84 19.31
CA LEU A 459 -17.40 -15.33 18.24
C LEU A 459 -16.55 -16.18 17.29
N ALA A 460 -17.02 -17.36 16.91
CA ALA A 460 -16.42 -18.08 15.79
C ALA A 460 -16.84 -17.40 14.46
N ALA A 461 -15.93 -17.31 13.48
CA ALA A 461 -16.21 -16.67 12.19
C ALA A 461 -17.42 -17.25 11.42
N LYS A 462 -17.88 -18.45 11.78
CA LYS A 462 -19.03 -19.14 11.19
C LYS A 462 -20.28 -19.14 12.08
N ASP A 463 -20.16 -18.76 13.35
CA ASP A 463 -21.28 -18.86 14.29
C ASP A 463 -22.13 -17.58 14.31
N THR A 464 -23.09 -17.54 13.39
CA THR A 464 -24.00 -16.41 13.25
C THR A 464 -25.19 -16.48 14.21
N ASN A 465 -25.31 -17.55 15.00
CA ASN A 465 -26.42 -17.75 15.94
C ASN A 465 -26.15 -17.15 17.32
N GLU A 466 -24.89 -16.83 17.62
CA GLU A 466 -24.54 -16.16 18.87
C GLU A 466 -25.11 -14.75 18.94
N SER A 467 -25.45 -14.33 20.15
CA SER A 467 -25.98 -13.00 20.41
C SER A 467 -24.86 -11.98 20.52
N VAL A 468 -25.02 -10.84 19.85
CA VAL A 468 -24.20 -9.64 20.01
C VAL A 468 -25.04 -8.51 20.59
N VAL A 469 -24.36 -7.50 21.13
CA VAL A 469 -25.00 -6.31 21.69
C VAL A 469 -24.90 -5.17 20.68
N LEU A 470 -26.02 -4.65 20.22
CA LEU A 470 -26.09 -3.39 19.49
C LEU A 470 -26.17 -2.25 20.50
N VAL A 471 -25.36 -1.23 20.32
CA VAL A 471 -25.28 -0.08 21.22
C VAL A 471 -25.60 1.18 20.46
N LYS A 472 -26.44 2.02 21.06
CA LYS A 472 -26.70 3.39 20.65
C LYS A 472 -26.14 4.33 21.70
N VAL A 473 -25.23 5.20 21.29
CA VAL A 473 -24.61 6.23 22.13
C VAL A 473 -25.31 7.55 21.89
N ASP A 474 -25.73 8.18 22.98
CA ASP A 474 -26.08 9.59 23.01
C ASP A 474 -24.86 10.36 23.51
N TRP A 475 -24.39 11.32 22.71
CA TRP A 475 -23.22 12.13 23.02
C TRP A 475 -23.38 12.96 24.30
N GLU A 476 -24.59 13.04 24.87
CA GLU A 476 -24.88 13.58 26.22
C GLU A 476 -24.61 12.57 27.36
N ALA A 477 -23.70 11.61 27.15
CA ALA A 477 -23.25 10.61 28.12
C ALA A 477 -24.35 9.62 28.56
N SER A 478 -25.32 9.34 27.69
CA SER A 478 -26.23 8.22 27.87
C SER A 478 -26.05 7.19 26.77
N TRP A 479 -26.40 5.94 27.03
CA TRP A 479 -26.36 4.89 26.03
C TRP A 479 -27.49 3.91 26.27
N SER A 480 -27.86 3.18 25.24
CA SER A 480 -28.84 2.11 25.31
C SER A 480 -28.42 0.95 24.44
N MET A 481 -28.93 -0.24 24.74
CA MET A 481 -28.53 -1.46 24.05
C MET A 481 -29.70 -2.36 23.72
N MET A 482 -29.51 -3.18 22.70
CA MET A 482 -30.39 -4.28 22.34
C MET A 482 -29.56 -5.49 21.91
N GLU A 483 -30.05 -6.70 22.18
CA GLU A 483 -29.42 -7.92 21.72
C GLU A 483 -29.96 -8.32 20.36
N CYS A 484 -29.09 -8.81 19.48
CA CYS A 484 -29.49 -9.45 18.22
C CYS A 484 -28.56 -10.63 17.92
N LYS A 485 -28.91 -11.44 16.92
CA LYS A 485 -27.99 -12.45 16.39
C LYS A 485 -26.87 -11.76 15.64
N ALA A 486 -25.64 -12.27 15.77
CA ALA A 486 -24.46 -11.74 15.09
C ALA A 486 -24.73 -11.56 13.58
N GLY A 487 -25.21 -12.61 12.91
CA GLY A 487 -25.42 -12.58 11.46
C GLY A 487 -26.52 -11.63 10.96
N ASP A 488 -27.31 -11.05 11.87
CA ASP A 488 -28.40 -10.11 11.57
C ASP A 488 -28.02 -8.67 11.97
N ALA A 489 -26.90 -8.46 12.68
CA ALA A 489 -26.52 -7.19 13.29
C ALA A 489 -26.49 -6.01 12.32
N TYR A 490 -25.93 -6.22 11.12
CA TYR A 490 -25.89 -5.16 10.11
C TYR A 490 -27.28 -4.71 9.65
N GLN A 491 -28.17 -5.66 9.35
CA GLN A 491 -29.50 -5.34 8.86
C GLN A 491 -30.32 -4.64 9.95
N GLU A 492 -30.19 -5.13 11.19
CA GLU A 492 -30.82 -4.54 12.36
C GLU A 492 -30.40 -3.08 12.58
N LEU A 493 -29.09 -2.78 12.51
CA LEU A 493 -28.60 -1.41 12.60
C LEU A 493 -29.08 -0.54 11.44
N CYS A 494 -29.12 -1.06 10.21
CA CYS A 494 -29.66 -0.30 9.07
C CYS A 494 -31.13 0.04 9.29
N ASP A 495 -31.96 -0.93 9.68
CA ASP A 495 -33.39 -0.74 9.91
C ASP A 495 -33.67 0.29 11.01
N VAL A 496 -32.86 0.28 12.08
CA VAL A 496 -32.92 1.30 13.13
C VAL A 496 -32.56 2.68 12.59
N VAL A 497 -31.42 2.82 11.91
CA VAL A 497 -30.95 4.12 11.44
C VAL A 497 -31.87 4.68 10.35
N ASP A 498 -32.49 3.83 9.54
CA ASP A 498 -33.50 4.22 8.53
C ASP A 498 -34.89 4.48 9.12
N GLY A 499 -35.11 4.23 10.42
CA GLY A 499 -36.41 4.38 11.06
C GLY A 499 -37.44 3.32 10.64
N ASN A 500 -36.99 2.22 10.03
CA ASN A 500 -37.82 1.06 9.69
C ASN A 500 -38.09 0.17 10.92
N LYS A 501 -37.30 0.32 11.98
CA LYS A 501 -37.44 -0.40 13.24
C LYS A 501 -37.22 0.53 14.44
N ASP A 502 -38.13 0.47 15.41
CA ASP A 502 -37.96 1.20 16.66
C ASP A 502 -36.83 0.59 17.50
N TRP A 503 -35.98 1.44 18.08
CA TRP A 503 -34.98 1.02 19.06
C TRP A 503 -35.67 0.58 20.35
N GLN A 504 -35.79 -0.73 20.55
CA GLN A 504 -36.45 -1.28 21.73
C GLN A 504 -35.46 -1.38 22.89
N HIS A 505 -35.64 -0.51 23.90
CA HIS A 505 -34.88 -0.59 25.16
C HIS A 505 -35.13 -1.94 25.85
N ARG A 506 -34.07 -2.69 26.12
CA ARG A 506 -34.06 -3.62 27.25
C ARG A 506 -33.41 -2.89 28.44
N SER A 507 -34.23 -2.61 29.45
CA SER A 507 -33.81 -2.08 30.74
C SER A 507 -33.05 -3.12 31.56
#